data_AF-A0A2W1BB01-F1
#
_entry.id   AF-A0A2W1BB01-F1
#
_cell.length_a   1.000
_cell.length_b   1.000
_cell.length_c   1.000
_cell.angle_alpha   90.00
_cell.angle_beta   90.00
_cell.angle_gamma   90.00
#
_symmetry.space_group_name_H-M   'P 1'
#
loop_
_entity.id
_entity.type
_entity.pdbx_description
1 polymer ?
#
loop_
_entity_poly.entity_id
_entity_poly.type
_entity_poly.pdbx_seq_one_letter_code
_entity_poly.pdbx_strand_id
1 'polypeptide(L)'
;MYSSSDEDEDALALLQIINLQQRPRRYWIHPVWRNAEEHRYYKIMETLYEYPDRFRTVYKMSLECYHIVLSKVREGLRKQVTNWRKPISPEERLLITLR
;
A
#
# COMPACT_ATOMS: atom_id res chain seq x y z
N MET A 1 -45.39 29.05 -11.58
CA MET A 1 -45.37 29.16 -10.12
C MET A 1 -44.52 28.00 -9.63
N TYR A 2 -43.24 28.24 -9.37
CA TYR A 2 -42.39 27.26 -8.69
C TYR A 2 -42.92 27.20 -7.25
N SER A 3 -43.31 26.02 -6.78
CA SER A 3 -43.87 25.89 -5.44
C SER A 3 -42.73 26.06 -4.44
N SER A 4 -42.93 26.90 -3.40
CA SER A 4 -41.96 27.10 -2.31
C SER A 4 -41.45 25.80 -1.68
N SER A 5 -42.20 24.70 -1.85
CA SER A 5 -41.85 23.36 -1.36
C SER A 5 -40.75 22.66 -2.16
N ASP A 6 -40.59 22.99 -3.46
CA ASP A 6 -39.60 22.35 -4.32
C ASP A 6 -38.19 22.89 -4.03
N GLU A 7 -38.08 24.18 -3.69
CA GLU A 7 -36.82 24.81 -3.29
C GLU A 7 -36.28 24.25 -1.96
N ASP A 8 -37.18 23.95 -1.02
CA ASP A 8 -36.82 23.34 0.27
C ASP A 8 -36.36 21.87 0.10
N GLU A 9 -36.97 21.13 -0.82
CA GLU A 9 -36.56 19.77 -1.19
C GLU A 9 -35.17 19.75 -1.83
N ASP A 10 -34.91 20.66 -2.77
CA ASP A 10 -33.60 20.82 -3.41
C ASP A 10 -32.52 21.22 -2.39
N ALA A 11 -32.85 22.11 -1.44
CA ALA A 11 -31.95 22.51 -0.36
C ALA A 11 -31.64 21.35 0.60
N LEU A 12 -32.63 20.52 0.94
CA LEU A 12 -32.46 19.30 1.73
C LEU A 12 -31.59 18.28 1.01
N ALA A 13 -31.80 18.08 -0.30
CA ALA A 13 -30.99 17.19 -1.12
C ALA A 13 -29.52 17.64 -1.18
N LEU A 14 -29.28 18.94 -1.34
CA LEU A 14 -27.93 19.53 -1.31
C LEU A 14 -27.24 19.34 0.05
N LEU A 15 -27.94 19.57 1.16
CA LEU A 15 -27.44 19.34 2.52
C LEU A 15 -27.04 17.87 2.74
N GLN A 16 -27.86 16.95 2.24
CA GLN A 16 -27.58 15.52 2.30
C GLN A 16 -26.29 15.16 1.54
N ILE A 17 -26.11 15.69 0.32
CA ILE A 17 -24.91 15.47 -0.50
C ILE A 17 -23.66 16.02 0.19
N ILE A 18 -23.74 17.23 0.75
CA ILE A 18 -22.63 17.85 1.50
C ILE A 18 -22.27 16.98 2.71
N ASN A 19 -23.24 16.50 3.48
CA ASN A 19 -23.01 15.63 4.64
C ASN A 19 -22.42 14.27 4.25
N LEU A 20 -22.79 13.72 3.08
CA LEU A 20 -22.18 12.50 2.54
C LEU A 20 -20.72 12.72 2.13
N GLN A 21 -20.40 13.89 1.57
CA GLN A 21 -19.04 14.27 1.17
C GLN A 21 -18.13 14.63 2.35
N GLN A 22 -18.70 15.13 3.45
CA GLN A 22 -17.96 15.47 4.68
C GLN A 22 -17.74 14.29 5.62
N ARG A 23 -18.06 13.05 5.21
CA ARG A 23 -17.83 11.88 6.06
C ARG A 23 -16.35 11.76 6.41
N PRO A 24 -15.99 11.80 7.71
CA PRO A 24 -14.60 11.70 8.11
C PRO A 24 -14.05 10.34 7.66
N ARG A 25 -12.77 10.34 7.30
CA ARG A 25 -12.05 9.15 6.85
C ARG A 25 -12.18 8.06 7.93
N ARG A 26 -12.93 6.98 7.64
CA ARG A 26 -13.31 5.95 8.63
C ARG A 26 -12.10 5.31 9.32
N TYR A 27 -10.98 5.18 8.59
CA TYR A 27 -9.71 4.71 9.11
C TYR A 27 -8.54 5.47 8.48
N TRP A 28 -7.56 5.88 9.28
CA TRP A 28 -6.24 6.29 8.78
C TRP A 28 -5.43 5.08 8.29
N ILE A 29 -5.49 3.98 9.04
CA ILE A 29 -4.96 2.66 8.68
C ILE A 29 -6.09 1.65 8.91
N HIS A 30 -6.50 0.94 7.86
CA HIS A 30 -7.55 -0.07 7.97
C HIS A 30 -7.15 -1.17 8.97
N PRO A 31 -8.07 -1.74 9.78
CA PRO A 31 -7.73 -2.75 10.79
C PRO A 31 -6.92 -3.94 10.25
N VAL A 32 -7.19 -4.36 9.01
CA VAL A 32 -6.42 -5.41 8.30
C VAL A 32 -4.93 -5.10 8.22
N TRP A 33 -4.55 -3.82 8.08
CA TRP A 33 -3.17 -3.38 7.96
C TRP A 33 -2.53 -2.97 9.29
N ARG A 34 -3.25 -3.11 10.42
CA ARG A 34 -2.73 -2.77 11.75
C ARG A 34 -1.51 -3.62 12.10
N ASN A 35 -1.54 -4.90 11.72
CA ASN A 35 -0.42 -5.85 11.82
C ASN A 35 0.20 -6.12 10.44
N ALA A 36 0.38 -5.09 9.61
CA ALA A 36 0.97 -5.25 8.29
C ALA A 36 2.36 -5.92 8.35
N GLU A 37 3.10 -5.75 9.44
CA GLU A 37 4.40 -6.41 9.63
C GLU A 37 4.29 -7.95 9.64
N GLU A 38 3.18 -8.50 10.12
CA GLU A 38 2.93 -9.94 10.13
C GLU A 38 2.53 -10.48 8.77
N HIS A 39 1.90 -9.64 7.95
CA HIS A 39 1.38 -9.95 6.62
C HIS A 39 2.29 -9.43 5.49
N ARG A 40 3.51 -9.01 5.83
CA ARG A 40 4.46 -8.46 4.86
C ARG A 40 4.86 -9.53 3.86
N TYR A 41 4.88 -9.12 2.60
CA TYR A 41 5.34 -9.96 1.49
C TYR A 41 6.76 -10.46 1.75
N TYR A 42 7.58 -9.64 2.43
CA TYR A 42 8.93 -9.99 2.83
C TYR A 42 9.04 -11.29 3.64
N LYS A 43 8.10 -11.62 4.53
CA LYS A 43 8.16 -12.88 5.31
C LYS A 43 8.10 -14.12 4.43
N ILE A 44 7.27 -14.08 3.39
CA ILE A 44 7.16 -15.18 2.41
C ILE A 44 8.44 -15.25 1.55
N MET A 45 9.15 -14.13 1.43
CA MET A 45 10.38 -14.05 0.64
C MET A 45 11.63 -14.45 1.40
N GLU A 46 11.67 -14.21 2.71
CA GLU A 46 12.69 -14.77 3.58
C GLU A 46 12.70 -16.30 3.50
N THR A 47 11.53 -16.94 3.52
CA THR A 47 11.47 -18.40 3.32
C THR A 47 11.87 -18.79 1.90
N LEU A 48 11.57 -17.98 0.88
CA LEU A 48 11.95 -18.26 -0.50
C LEU A 48 13.47 -18.15 -0.75
N TYR A 49 14.18 -17.36 0.05
CA TYR A 49 15.65 -17.26 -0.02
C TYR A 49 16.35 -18.57 0.37
N GLU A 50 15.71 -19.42 1.18
CA GLU A 50 16.21 -20.76 1.52
C GLU A 50 16.05 -21.76 0.35
N TYR A 51 15.25 -21.42 -0.67
CA TYR A 51 14.95 -22.27 -1.83
C TYR A 51 15.28 -21.55 -3.15
N PRO A 52 16.56 -21.48 -3.57
CA PRO A 52 17.01 -20.75 -4.76
C PRO A 52 16.32 -21.18 -6.07
N ASP A 53 15.94 -22.44 -6.18
CA ASP A 53 15.19 -23.03 -7.30
C ASP A 53 13.77 -22.45 -7.41
N ARG A 54 13.09 -22.33 -6.27
CA ARG A 54 11.76 -21.71 -6.18
C ARG A 54 11.86 -20.21 -6.41
N PHE A 55 12.87 -19.56 -5.82
CA PHE A 55 13.16 -18.14 -6.05
C PHE A 55 13.30 -17.83 -7.54
N ARG A 56 14.12 -18.62 -8.25
CA ARG A 56 14.31 -18.47 -9.69
C ARG A 56 13.03 -18.71 -10.50
N THR A 57 12.17 -19.61 -10.06
CA THR A 57 10.88 -19.87 -10.72
C THR A 57 9.94 -18.68 -10.62
N VAL A 58 9.90 -18.03 -9.44
CA VAL A 58 9.03 -16.88 -9.16
C VAL A 58 9.57 -15.62 -9.84
N TYR A 59 10.83 -15.26 -9.59
CA TYR A 59 11.42 -13.98 -10.02
C TYR A 59 12.17 -14.04 -11.35
N LYS A 60 12.24 -15.22 -11.97
CA LYS A 60 12.97 -15.46 -13.24
C LYS A 60 14.45 -15.06 -13.19
N MET A 61 15.03 -14.95 -12.01
CA MET A 61 16.44 -14.60 -11.78
C MET A 61 17.02 -15.36 -10.59
N SER A 62 18.34 -15.50 -10.54
CA SER A 62 19.01 -16.05 -9.36
C SER A 62 19.04 -15.04 -8.21
N LEU A 63 19.23 -15.56 -7.00
CA LEU A 63 19.46 -14.77 -5.79
C LEU A 63 20.66 -13.82 -5.94
N GLU A 64 21.79 -14.27 -6.53
CA GLU A 64 22.93 -13.38 -6.77
C GLU A 64 22.58 -12.23 -7.69
N CYS A 65 21.85 -12.51 -8.79
CA CYS A 65 21.44 -11.47 -9.73
C CYS A 65 20.54 -10.45 -9.03
N TYR A 66 19.60 -10.92 -8.21
CA TYR A 66 18.78 -10.06 -7.37
C TYR A 66 19.61 -9.17 -6.42
N HIS A 67 20.60 -9.73 -5.72
CA HIS A 67 21.47 -8.95 -4.83
C HIS A 67 22.34 -7.93 -5.58
N ILE A 68 22.79 -8.24 -6.79
CA ILE A 68 23.51 -7.31 -7.66
C ILE A 68 22.61 -6.17 -8.11
N VAL A 69 21.35 -6.44 -8.47
CA VAL A 69 20.38 -5.40 -8.82
C VAL A 69 20.10 -4.53 -7.59
N LEU A 70 19.81 -5.17 -6.45
CA LEU A 70 19.54 -4.50 -5.20
C LEU A 70 20.66 -3.55 -4.81
N SER A 71 21.93 -3.96 -4.88
CA SER A 71 23.06 -3.10 -4.49
C SER A 71 23.16 -1.82 -5.33
N LYS A 72 22.69 -1.85 -6.59
CA LYS A 72 22.68 -0.67 -7.48
C LYS A 72 21.51 0.27 -7.21
N VAL A 73 20.36 -0.26 -6.80
CA VAL A 73 19.12 0.53 -6.65
C VAL A 73 18.76 0.83 -5.18
N ARG A 74 19.47 0.24 -4.22
CA ARG A 74 19.15 0.30 -2.78
C ARG A 74 18.95 1.72 -2.28
N GLU A 75 19.92 2.60 -2.57
CA GLU A 75 19.88 4.01 -2.16
C GLU A 75 18.65 4.74 -2.70
N GLY A 76 18.28 4.50 -3.96
CA GLY A 76 17.08 5.10 -4.57
C GLY A 76 15.76 4.52 -4.04
N LEU A 77 15.79 3.27 -3.57
CA LEU A 77 14.62 2.61 -2.96
C LEU A 77 14.48 2.87 -1.47
N ARG A 78 15.53 3.37 -0.80
CA ARG A 78 15.48 3.66 0.63
C ARG A 78 14.58 4.86 0.90
N LYS A 79 13.67 4.70 1.86
CA LYS A 79 12.83 5.80 2.37
C LYS A 79 13.26 6.18 3.77
N GLN A 80 13.10 7.45 4.11
CA GLN A 80 13.31 7.93 5.46
C GLN A 80 12.29 7.29 6.42
N VAL A 81 12.79 6.82 7.57
CA VAL A 81 11.94 6.36 8.66
C VAL A 81 11.31 7.57 9.32
N THR A 82 9.99 7.57 9.45
CA THR A 82 9.23 8.64 10.11
C THR A 82 8.38 8.04 11.23
N ASN A 83 7.96 8.88 12.18
CA ASN A 83 7.13 8.45 13.31
C ASN A 83 5.71 8.01 12.89
N TRP A 84 5.27 8.38 11.70
CA TRP A 84 3.91 8.11 11.21
C TRP A 84 3.77 6.69 10.66
N ARG A 85 4.75 6.24 9.89
CA ARG A 85 4.74 4.92 9.25
C ARG A 85 6.16 4.43 8.99
N LYS A 86 6.43 3.19 9.36
CA LYS A 86 7.65 2.49 8.97
C LYS A 86 7.65 2.24 7.45
N PRO A 87 8.68 2.65 6.72
CA PRO A 87 8.77 2.37 5.30
C PRO A 87 8.97 0.87 5.04
N ILE A 88 8.51 0.43 3.85
CA ILE A 88 8.83 -0.89 3.31
C ILE A 88 10.34 -0.92 2.99
N SER A 89 11.00 -2.03 3.32
CA SER A 89 12.45 -2.17 3.10
C SER A 89 12.77 -2.12 1.60
N PRO A 90 13.95 -1.61 1.19
CA PRO A 90 14.34 -1.58 -0.22
C PRO A 90 14.34 -2.98 -0.85
N GLU A 91 14.66 -4.02 -0.07
CA GLU A 91 14.59 -5.42 -0.46
C GLU A 91 13.14 -5.81 -0.84
N GLU A 92 12.19 -5.59 0.06
CA GLU A 92 10.77 -5.92 -0.18
C GLU A 92 10.19 -5.09 -1.34
N ARG A 93 10.59 -3.82 -1.47
CA ARG A 93 10.17 -2.96 -2.59
C ARG A 93 10.67 -3.51 -3.93
N LEU A 94 11.92 -3.94 -3.99
CA LEU A 94 12.48 -4.48 -5.23
C LEU A 94 11.76 -5.77 -5.62
N LEU A 95 11.55 -6.68 -4.66
CA LEU A 95 10.82 -7.93 -4.89
C LEU A 95 9.39 -7.70 -5.39
N ILE A 96 8.65 -6.76 -4.78
CA ILE A 96 7.30 -6.41 -5.24
C ILE A 96 7.32 -5.87 -6.67
N THR A 97 8.37 -5.14 -7.04
CA THR A 97 8.50 -4.50 -8.37
C THR A 97 8.86 -5.50 -9.47
N LEU A 98 9.65 -6.53 -9.15
CA LEU A 98 10.15 -7.54 -10.10
C LEU A 98 9.14 -8.64 -10.42
N ARG A 99 7.93 -8.59 -9.85
CA ARG A 99 6.94 -9.65 -9.90
C ARG A 99 6.31 -9.84 -11.28
#